data_AF-A0A5C7XCC3-F1
#
_entry.id   AF-A0A5C7XCC3-F1
#
_cell.length_a   1.000
_cell.length_b   1.000
_cell.length_c   1.000
_cell.angle_alpha   90.00
_cell.angle_beta   90.00
_cell.angle_gamma   90.00
#
_symmetry.space_group_name_H-M   'P 1'
#
loop_
_entity.id
_entity.type
_entity.pdbx_description
1 polymer ?
#
loop_
_entity_poly.entity_id
_entity_poly.type
_entity_poly.pdbx_seq_one_letter_code
_entity_poly.pdbx_strand_id
1 'polypeptide(L)'
;MKKQAKIAAFLKSFTLLSWACFLMTAAGVVVAIYAWLPLASHSDAMLIPMPLASMAIMFAVFVTMAWHHWTALKMRGRPKVEVSLPAGYWFALFASLAYLLIVLAGVALYYPQNTDPGVVVNLRVFSSALIFMNLGGLGFAQWAGLRLRAYYAPAR
;
A
#
# COMPACT_ATOMS: atom_id res chain seq x y z
N MET A 1 19.91 19.36 -9.30
CA MET A 1 18.92 18.61 -10.11
C MET A 1 17.51 19.07 -9.78
N LYS A 2 16.76 19.57 -10.77
CA LYS A 2 15.39 20.08 -10.61
C LYS A 2 14.48 19.00 -9.98
N LYS A 3 13.63 19.38 -9.02
CA LYS A 3 12.72 18.49 -8.25
C LYS A 3 11.96 17.48 -9.13
N GLN A 4 11.56 17.89 -10.33
CA GLN A 4 10.86 17.05 -11.30
C GLN A 4 11.70 15.87 -11.81
N ALA A 5 13.01 16.04 -12.00
CA ALA A 5 13.90 14.97 -12.46
C ALA A 5 14.04 13.85 -11.40
N LYS A 6 13.99 14.20 -10.11
CA LYS A 6 14.03 13.22 -9.00
C LYS A 6 12.73 12.39 -8.95
N ILE A 7 11.58 13.02 -9.19
CA ILE A 7 10.28 12.34 -9.21
C ILE A 7 10.20 11.37 -10.40
N ALA A 8 10.60 11.81 -11.59
CA ALA A 8 10.60 10.96 -12.79
C ALA A 8 11.53 9.75 -12.64
N ALA A 9 12.72 9.94 -12.05
CA ALA A 9 13.63 8.83 -11.76
C ALA A 9 13.05 7.83 -10.75
N PHE A 10 12.35 8.32 -9.73
CA PHE A 10 11.67 7.46 -8.75
C PHE A 10 10.55 6.63 -9.40
N LEU A 11 9.70 7.23 -10.22
CA LEU A 11 8.63 6.51 -10.92
C LEU A 11 9.17 5.46 -11.90
N LYS A 12 10.27 5.77 -12.62
CA LYS A 12 10.94 4.77 -13.48
C LYS A 12 11.51 3.59 -12.71
N SER A 13 11.81 3.76 -11.42
CA SER A 13 12.34 2.68 -10.58
C SER A 13 11.27 1.67 -10.16
N PHE A 14 9.98 1.95 -10.39
CA PHE A 14 8.88 1.11 -9.92
C PHE A 14 8.92 -0.29 -10.51
N THR A 15 8.69 -1.28 -9.67
CA THR A 15 8.38 -2.64 -10.14
C THR A 15 6.93 -2.71 -10.63
N LEU A 16 6.60 -3.72 -11.43
CA LEU A 16 5.22 -3.95 -11.87
C LEU A 16 4.26 -4.08 -10.67
N LEU A 17 4.69 -4.78 -9.62
CA LEU A 17 3.92 -4.94 -8.40
C LEU A 17 3.78 -3.62 -7.63
N SER A 18 4.82 -2.79 -7.60
CA SER A 18 4.73 -1.43 -7.05
C SER A 18 3.69 -0.59 -7.79
N TRP A 19 3.62 -0.68 -9.12
CA TRP A 19 2.58 -0.01 -9.90
C TRP A 19 1.18 -0.51 -9.55
N ALA A 20 0.98 -1.81 -9.40
CA ALA A 20 -0.30 -2.37 -8.97
C ALA A 20 -0.72 -1.84 -7.59
N CYS A 21 0.20 -1.82 -6.62
CA CYS A 21 -0.05 -1.26 -5.28
C CYS A 21 -0.38 0.25 -5.34
N PHE A 22 0.32 1.01 -6.19
CA PHE A 22 0.04 2.43 -6.39
C PHE A 22 -1.36 2.67 -6.94
N LEU A 23 -1.75 1.94 -7.99
CA LEU A 23 -3.08 2.04 -8.59
C LEU A 23 -4.18 1.65 -7.60
N MET A 24 -3.99 0.61 -6.80
CA MET A 24 -4.95 0.24 -5.75
C MET A 24 -5.05 1.28 -4.65
N THR A 25 -3.93 1.90 -4.26
CA THR A 25 -3.94 2.99 -3.29
C THR A 25 -4.73 4.18 -3.85
N ALA A 26 -4.53 4.54 -5.12
CA ALA A 26 -5.28 5.61 -5.78
C ALA A 26 -6.78 5.29 -5.86
N ALA A 27 -7.15 4.05 -6.22
CA ALA A 27 -8.53 3.60 -6.20
C ALA A 27 -9.13 3.68 -4.78
N GLY A 28 -8.37 3.32 -3.75
CA GLY A 28 -8.76 3.46 -2.35
C GLY A 28 -9.06 4.91 -1.95
N VAL A 29 -8.27 5.88 -2.44
CA VAL A 29 -8.53 7.31 -2.22
C VAL A 29 -9.84 7.73 -2.89
N VAL A 30 -10.09 7.30 -4.12
CA VAL A 30 -11.36 7.58 -4.83
C VAL A 30 -12.54 7.01 -4.04
N VAL A 31 -12.43 5.78 -3.53
CA VAL A 31 -13.49 5.19 -2.70
C VAL A 31 -13.62 5.88 -1.35
N ALA A 32 -12.54 6.32 -0.72
CA ALA A 32 -12.61 7.11 0.50
C ALA A 32 -13.43 8.38 0.25
N ILE A 33 -13.12 9.16 -0.79
CA ILE A 33 -13.88 10.36 -1.17
C ILE A 33 -15.35 10.00 -1.41
N TYR A 34 -15.62 8.93 -2.16
CA TYR A 34 -16.98 8.45 -2.43
C TYR A 34 -17.75 8.07 -1.15
N ALA A 35 -17.10 7.38 -0.20
CA ALA A 35 -17.71 6.96 1.06
C ALA A 35 -18.08 8.12 2.02
N TRP A 36 -17.54 9.31 1.75
CA TRP A 36 -17.89 10.54 2.46
C TRP A 36 -18.99 11.35 1.75
N LEU A 37 -19.37 10.99 0.52
CA LEU A 37 -20.48 11.64 -0.17
C LEU A 37 -21.83 11.15 0.40
N PRO A 38 -22.82 12.05 0.59
CA PRO A 38 -24.12 11.73 1.19
C PRO A 38 -25.03 10.84 0.31
N LEU A 39 -24.62 10.48 -0.91
CA LEU A 39 -25.37 9.69 -1.89
C LEU A 39 -24.58 8.45 -2.38
N ALA A 40 -23.91 7.73 -1.48
CA ALA A 40 -23.21 6.48 -1.82
C ALA A 40 -24.21 5.35 -2.16
N SER A 41 -24.86 5.45 -3.32
CA SER A 41 -25.94 4.57 -3.79
C SER A 41 -25.49 3.21 -4.34
N HIS A 42 -24.18 2.99 -4.49
CA HIS A 42 -23.59 1.82 -5.14
C HIS A 42 -22.45 1.20 -4.33
N SER A 43 -22.61 1.14 -3.00
CA SER A 43 -21.63 0.55 -2.09
C SER A 43 -21.21 -0.87 -2.45
N ASP A 44 -22.17 -1.67 -2.91
CA ASP A 44 -21.99 -3.10 -3.13
C ASP A 44 -21.09 -3.39 -4.34
N ALA A 45 -21.08 -2.48 -5.31
CA ALA A 45 -20.19 -2.54 -6.47
C ALA A 45 -18.70 -2.38 -6.08
N MET A 46 -18.40 -1.84 -4.90
CA MET A 46 -17.04 -1.59 -4.42
C MET A 46 -16.62 -2.55 -3.31
N LEU A 47 -17.57 -2.99 -2.46
CA LEU A 47 -17.31 -3.78 -1.26
C LEU A 47 -16.85 -5.22 -1.51
N ILE A 48 -17.02 -5.76 -2.72
CA ILE A 48 -16.60 -7.13 -3.06
C ILE A 48 -15.34 -7.15 -3.95
N PRO A 49 -15.29 -6.46 -5.11
CA PRO A 49 -14.15 -6.61 -6.02
C PRO A 49 -12.88 -5.95 -5.49
N MET A 50 -12.98 -4.82 -4.77
CA MET A 50 -11.79 -4.12 -4.27
C MET A 50 -11.06 -4.86 -3.14
N PRO A 51 -11.74 -5.45 -2.13
CA PRO A 51 -11.03 -6.27 -1.15
C PRO A 51 -10.36 -7.47 -1.80
N LEU A 52 -11.03 -8.16 -2.73
CA LEU A 52 -10.44 -9.30 -3.44
C LEU A 52 -9.19 -8.89 -4.23
N ALA A 53 -9.25 -7.78 -4.98
CA ALA A 53 -8.08 -7.24 -5.69
C ALA A 53 -6.96 -6.84 -4.72
N SER A 54 -7.30 -6.19 -3.60
CA SER A 54 -6.34 -5.81 -2.56
C SER A 54 -5.69 -7.04 -1.92
N MET A 55 -6.46 -8.09 -1.63
CA MET A 55 -5.93 -9.35 -1.08
C MET A 55 -4.99 -10.04 -2.07
N ALA A 56 -5.37 -10.11 -3.34
CA ALA A 56 -4.52 -10.68 -4.40
C ALA A 56 -3.18 -9.93 -4.52
N ILE A 57 -3.22 -8.60 -4.46
CA ILE A 57 -2.01 -7.76 -4.51
C ILE A 57 -1.17 -7.94 -3.25
N MET A 58 -1.77 -7.95 -2.06
CA MET A 58 -1.05 -8.19 -0.81
C MET A 58 -0.43 -9.59 -0.76
N PHE A 59 -1.10 -10.60 -1.33
CA PHE A 59 -0.53 -11.93 -1.51
C PHE A 59 0.69 -11.91 -2.45
N ALA A 60 0.61 -11.19 -3.57
CA ALA A 60 1.77 -11.03 -4.46
C ALA A 60 2.94 -10.29 -3.79
N VAL A 61 2.67 -9.30 -2.93
CA VAL A 61 3.67 -8.63 -2.09
C VAL A 61 4.31 -9.63 -1.11
N PHE A 62 3.50 -10.46 -0.46
CA PHE A 62 3.98 -11.50 0.44
C PHE A 62 4.90 -12.50 -0.29
N VAL A 63 4.50 -13.01 -1.46
CA VAL A 63 5.32 -13.92 -2.28
C VAL A 63 6.65 -13.25 -2.68
N THR A 64 6.60 -11.98 -3.07
CA THR A 64 7.81 -11.21 -3.42
C THR A 64 8.73 -11.05 -2.21
N MET A 65 8.17 -10.87 -1.02
CA MET A 65 8.92 -10.77 0.23
C MET A 65 9.57 -12.10 0.62
N ALA A 66 8.86 -13.22 0.48
CA ALA A 66 9.40 -14.55 0.68
C ALA A 66 10.56 -14.83 -0.29
N TRP A 67 10.39 -14.49 -1.57
CA TRP A 67 11.43 -14.59 -2.58
C TRP A 67 12.66 -13.73 -2.26
N HIS A 68 12.44 -12.50 -1.76
CA HIS A 68 13.51 -11.63 -1.29
C HIS A 68 14.33 -12.26 -0.17
N HIS A 69 13.66 -12.79 0.86
CA HIS A 69 14.33 -13.45 1.99
C HIS A 69 15.11 -14.68 1.54
N TRP A 70 14.52 -15.51 0.68
CA TRP A 70 15.19 -16.67 0.11
C TRP A 70 16.45 -16.29 -0.67
N THR A 71 16.36 -15.26 -1.51
CA THR A 71 17.52 -14.75 -2.27
C THR A 71 18.58 -14.15 -1.35
N ALA A 72 18.17 -13.38 -0.34
CA ALA A 72 19.09 -12.79 0.64
C ALA A 72 19.86 -13.88 1.42
N LEU A 73 19.21 -14.99 1.77
CA LEU A 73 19.85 -16.15 2.39
C LEU A 73 20.89 -16.80 1.47
N LYS A 74 20.60 -16.92 0.17
CA LYS A 74 21.57 -17.43 -0.83
C LYS A 74 22.76 -16.48 -1.03
N MET A 75 22.57 -15.19 -0.82
CA MET A 75 23.59 -14.15 -0.99
C MET A 75 24.34 -13.79 0.31
N ARG A 76 24.29 -14.65 1.35
CA ARG A 76 24.78 -14.37 2.72
C ARG A 76 26.28 -14.04 2.86
N GLY A 77 27.06 -14.08 1.78
CA GLY A 77 28.47 -13.64 1.74
C GLY A 77 28.75 -12.37 0.93
N ARG A 78 27.73 -11.73 0.35
CA ARG A 78 27.90 -10.50 -0.46
C ARG A 78 27.71 -9.23 0.39
N PRO A 79 28.35 -8.10 0.01
CA PRO A 79 28.15 -6.82 0.69
C PRO A 79 26.67 -6.43 0.71
N LYS A 80 26.23 -5.90 1.85
CA LYS A 80 24.83 -5.58 2.11
C LYS A 80 24.42 -4.37 1.26
N VAL A 81 23.37 -4.52 0.44
CA VAL A 81 22.83 -3.39 -0.34
C VAL A 81 21.87 -2.59 0.53
N GLU A 82 22.22 -1.33 0.75
CA GLU A 82 21.34 -0.35 1.39
C GLU A 82 20.43 0.29 0.34
N VAL A 83 19.13 0.07 0.49
CA VAL A 83 18.10 0.71 -0.34
C VAL A 83 17.16 1.42 0.63
N SER A 84 16.99 2.73 0.43
CA SER A 84 16.06 3.55 1.19
C SER A 84 14.93 4.05 0.30
N LEU A 85 13.73 4.11 0.87
CA LEU A 85 12.57 4.74 0.23
C LEU A 85 12.60 6.25 0.49
N PRO A 86 12.08 7.08 -0.44
CA PRO A 86 12.10 8.53 -0.28
C PRO A 86 11.30 8.99 0.93
N ALA A 87 11.68 10.10 1.55
CA ALA A 87 10.98 10.66 2.71
C ALA A 87 9.47 10.86 2.49
N GLY A 88 9.06 11.23 1.26
CA GLY A 88 7.66 11.40 0.90
C GLY A 88 6.83 10.12 1.00
N TYR A 89 7.44 8.95 0.81
CA TYR A 89 6.78 7.66 1.03
C TYR A 89 6.42 7.48 2.51
N TRP A 90 7.37 7.71 3.40
CA TRP A 90 7.17 7.56 4.85
C TRP A 90 6.10 8.52 5.37
N PHE A 91 6.13 9.77 4.91
CA PHE A 91 5.09 10.74 5.24
C PHE A 91 3.70 10.23 4.82
N ALA A 92 3.56 9.75 3.58
CA ALA A 92 2.28 9.22 3.09
C ALA A 92 1.84 7.98 3.91
N LEU A 93 2.78 7.08 4.26
CA LEU A 93 2.50 5.90 5.07
C LEU A 93 1.96 6.27 6.45
N PHE A 94 2.66 7.16 7.16
CA PHE A 94 2.21 7.62 8.47
C PHE A 94 0.89 8.41 8.42
N ALA A 95 0.69 9.22 7.37
CA ALA A 95 -0.58 9.90 7.16
C ALA A 95 -1.74 8.90 6.95
N SER A 96 -1.51 7.84 6.16
CA SER A 96 -2.53 6.79 5.95
C SER A 96 -2.79 5.96 7.21
N LEU A 97 -1.77 5.71 8.03
CA LEU A 97 -1.92 5.05 9.34
C LEU A 97 -2.74 5.92 10.29
N ALA A 98 -2.41 7.21 10.39
CA ALA A 98 -3.17 8.15 11.21
C ALA A 98 -4.64 8.20 10.77
N TYR A 99 -4.90 8.24 9.46
CA TYR A 99 -6.26 8.20 8.92
C TYR A 99 -7.01 6.92 9.33
N LEU A 100 -6.38 5.75 9.18
CA LEU A 100 -6.96 4.47 9.63
C LEU A 100 -7.28 4.48 11.12
N LEU A 101 -6.35 4.94 11.96
CA LEU A 101 -6.54 4.99 13.41
C LEU A 101 -7.68 5.94 13.80
N ILE A 102 -7.81 7.10 13.15
CA ILE A 102 -8.91 8.05 13.39
C ILE A 102 -10.25 7.42 13.03
N VAL A 103 -10.33 6.73 11.88
CA VAL A 103 -11.57 6.05 11.46
C VAL A 103 -11.94 4.95 12.45
N LEU A 104 -11.00 4.10 12.86
CA LEU A 104 -11.25 3.04 13.83
C LEU A 104 -11.65 3.58 15.21
N ALA A 105 -10.98 4.63 15.69
CA ALA A 105 -11.33 5.28 16.95
C ALA A 105 -12.74 5.89 16.88
N GLY A 106 -13.09 6.55 15.78
CA GLY A 106 -14.43 7.07 15.55
C GLY A 106 -15.49 5.97 15.58
N VAL A 107 -15.25 4.85 14.89
CA VAL A 107 -16.20 3.72 14.90
C VAL A 107 -16.35 3.14 16.30
N ALA A 108 -15.25 2.88 17.00
CA ALA A 108 -15.27 2.31 18.35
C ALA A 108 -15.95 3.21 19.39
N LEU A 109 -15.86 4.53 19.25
CA LEU A 109 -16.47 5.49 20.17
C LEU A 109 -17.97 5.71 19.89
N TYR A 110 -18.39 5.69 18.63
CA TYR A 110 -19.78 5.99 18.25
C TYR A 110 -20.68 4.76 18.12
N TYR A 111 -20.12 3.58 17.84
CA TYR A 111 -20.89 2.34 17.68
C TYR A 111 -20.52 1.35 18.79
N PRO A 112 -21.45 1.07 19.73
CA PRO A 112 -21.22 0.09 20.79
C PRO A 112 -20.95 -1.31 20.21
N GLN A 113 -20.28 -2.15 21.00
CA GLN A 113 -20.03 -3.54 20.63
C GLN A 113 -21.37 -4.23 20.29
N ASN A 114 -21.40 -4.88 19.11
CA ASN A 114 -22.55 -5.57 18.51
C ASN A 114 -23.58 -4.71 17.75
N THR A 115 -23.34 -3.41 17.57
CA THR A 115 -24.16 -2.60 16.65
C THR A 115 -23.56 -2.64 15.25
N ASP A 116 -24.35 -3.03 14.24
CA ASP A 116 -23.93 -2.89 12.84
C ASP A 116 -23.83 -1.39 12.49
N PRO A 117 -22.64 -0.86 12.18
CA PRO A 117 -22.47 0.55 11.88
C PRO A 117 -23.02 0.94 10.51
N GLY A 118 -23.49 -0.04 9.71
CA GLY A 118 -24.08 0.17 8.41
C GLY A 118 -23.06 0.30 7.29
N VAL A 119 -23.56 0.21 6.07
CA VAL A 119 -22.76 0.03 4.85
C VAL A 119 -21.80 1.21 4.58
N VAL A 120 -22.24 2.44 4.85
CA VAL A 120 -21.43 3.65 4.64
C VAL A 120 -20.22 3.70 5.58
N VAL A 121 -20.40 3.29 6.84
CA VAL A 121 -19.30 3.26 7.81
C VAL A 121 -18.32 2.14 7.48
N ASN A 122 -18.83 0.97 7.09
CA ASN A 122 -18.00 -0.14 6.62
C ASN A 122 -17.15 0.26 5.40
N LEU A 123 -17.68 1.04 4.46
CA LEU A 123 -16.93 1.61 3.34
C LEU A 123 -15.79 2.56 3.79
N ARG A 124 -15.98 3.34 4.84
CA ARG A 124 -14.95 4.24 5.38
C ARG A 124 -13.83 3.47 6.06
N VAL A 125 -14.18 2.48 6.89
CA VAL A 125 -13.21 1.56 7.50
C VAL A 125 -12.43 0.83 6.42
N PHE A 126 -13.14 0.24 5.45
CA PHE A 126 -12.55 -0.48 4.34
C PHE A 126 -11.59 0.38 3.51
N SER A 127 -12.02 1.57 3.07
CA SER A 127 -11.17 2.45 2.25
C SER A 127 -9.93 2.91 3.00
N SER A 128 -10.04 3.25 4.29
CA SER A 128 -8.88 3.62 5.11
C SER A 128 -7.88 2.47 5.28
N ALA A 129 -8.37 1.25 5.54
CA ALA A 129 -7.54 0.05 5.65
C ALA A 129 -6.89 -0.30 4.30
N LEU A 130 -7.64 -0.21 3.20
CA LEU A 130 -7.15 -0.48 1.86
C LEU A 130 -6.03 0.49 1.45
N ILE A 131 -6.18 1.79 1.73
CA ILE A 131 -5.13 2.79 1.47
C ILE A 131 -3.86 2.45 2.26
N PHE A 132 -3.98 2.21 3.57
CA PHE A 132 -2.82 1.90 4.42
C PHE A 132 -2.11 0.62 3.97
N MET A 133 -2.87 -0.46 3.73
CA MET A 133 -2.31 -1.75 3.34
C MET A 133 -1.63 -1.69 1.98
N ASN A 134 -2.24 -1.07 0.97
CA ASN A 134 -1.63 -0.96 -0.36
C ASN A 134 -0.45 0.02 -0.39
N LEU A 135 -0.48 1.07 0.42
CA LEU A 135 0.66 1.98 0.54
C LEU A 135 1.83 1.32 1.30
N GLY A 136 1.53 0.50 2.33
CA GLY A 136 2.51 -0.40 2.94
C GLY A 136 3.10 -1.35 1.90
N GLY A 137 2.23 -2.06 1.17
CA GLY A 137 2.60 -2.99 0.11
C GLY A 137 3.45 -2.36 -1.00
N LEU A 138 3.14 -1.14 -1.42
CA LEU A 138 3.91 -0.34 -2.37
C LEU A 138 5.38 -0.21 -1.93
N GLY A 139 5.59 0.21 -0.68
CA GLY A 139 6.95 0.42 -0.16
C GLY A 139 7.73 -0.88 -0.09
N PHE A 140 7.09 -1.95 0.39
CA PHE A 140 7.73 -3.26 0.48
C PHE A 140 8.06 -3.84 -0.90
N ALA A 141 7.11 -3.84 -1.85
CA ALA A 141 7.33 -4.30 -3.21
C ALA A 141 8.48 -3.52 -3.88
N GLN A 142 8.50 -2.20 -3.68
CA GLN A 142 9.54 -1.36 -4.23
C GLN A 142 10.91 -1.64 -3.63
N TRP A 143 10.99 -1.70 -2.30
CA TRP A 143 12.22 -1.98 -1.58
C TRP A 143 12.78 -3.37 -1.93
N ALA A 144 11.93 -4.40 -1.92
CA ALA A 144 12.32 -5.77 -2.23
C ALA A 144 12.79 -5.89 -3.69
N GLY A 145 12.06 -5.29 -4.63
CA GLY A 145 12.41 -5.28 -6.05
C GLY A 145 13.74 -4.58 -6.35
N LEU A 146 13.98 -3.42 -5.73
CA LEU A 146 15.26 -2.71 -5.86
C LEU A 146 16.43 -3.52 -5.28
N ARG A 147 16.23 -4.15 -4.12
CA ARG A 147 17.25 -5.02 -3.53
C ARG A 147 17.56 -6.25 -4.37
N LEU A 148 16.54 -6.91 -4.91
CA LEU A 148 16.72 -8.04 -5.82
C LEU A 148 17.53 -7.62 -7.06
N ARG A 149 17.16 -6.50 -7.71
CA ARG A 149 17.93 -5.96 -8.85
C ARG A 149 19.39 -5.68 -8.49
N ALA A 150 19.64 -5.14 -7.30
CA ALA A 150 21.00 -4.86 -6.84
C ALA A 150 21.81 -6.14 -6.55
N TYR A 151 21.20 -7.21 -6.04
CA TYR A 151 21.88 -8.49 -5.84
C TYR A 151 22.34 -9.15 -7.15
N TYR A 152 21.59 -8.93 -8.23
CA TYR A 152 21.88 -9.47 -9.57
C TYR A 152 22.65 -8.51 -10.48
N ALA A 153 22.89 -7.26 -10.06
CA ALA A 153 23.74 -6.36 -10.82
C ALA A 153 25.19 -6.88 -10.79
N PRO A 154 25.93 -6.80 -11.92
CA PRO A 154 27.35 -7.15 -11.93
C PRO A 154 28.09 -6.25 -10.94
N ALA A 155 28.96 -6.84 -10.12
CA ALA A 155 29.84 -6.08 -9.24
C ALA A 155 30.67 -5.12 -10.11
N ARG A 156 30.59 -3.82 -9.81
CA ARG A 156 31.50 -2.83 -10.39
C ARG A 156 32.81 -2.84 -9.64
#